data_AF-I3KWJ9-F1
#
_entry.id   AF-I3KWJ9-F1
#
_cell.length_a   1.000
_cell.length_b   1.000
_cell.length_c   1.000
_cell.angle_alpha   90.00
_cell.angle_beta   90.00
_cell.angle_gamma   90.00
#
_symmetry.space_group_name_H-M   'P 1'
#
loop_
_entity.id
_entity.type
_entity.pdbx_description
1 polymer ?
#
loop_
_entity_poly.entity_id
_entity_poly.type
_entity_poly.pdbx_seq_one_letter_code
_entity_poly.pdbx_strand_id
1 'polypeptide(L)'
;SGDLHVTKKEEGYIMDFPLNPPTRVEPNDFKDTIKAAVGNLPVQEVLFCYNTKKLLIRLADSCDISALTNLKVDTVALENTERSGRFCAVIVTMKGSPDCQPGYDFYSRDFSPWVGVPEDPVTGSNHTVLGSYWSEKLGKKKMLAYQCSSRGGELELELRDDGRINIAGQAITILQGTIKL
;
A
#
# COMPACT_ATOMS: atom_id res chain seq x y z
N SER A 1 -20.10 -2.09 4.40
CA SER A 1 -19.66 -1.32 3.22
C SER A 1 -20.91 -0.83 2.52
N GLY A 2 -21.13 0.49 2.46
CA GLY A 2 -22.27 1.09 1.74
C GLY A 2 -22.07 1.04 0.23
N ASP A 3 -22.55 2.05 -0.49
CA ASP A 3 -22.47 2.09 -1.95
C ASP A 3 -21.02 2.09 -2.47
N LEU A 4 -20.77 1.26 -3.47
CA LEU A 4 -19.49 1.12 -4.16
C LEU A 4 -19.66 1.49 -5.63
N HIS A 5 -18.86 2.44 -6.11
CA HIS A 5 -18.93 2.93 -7.49
C HIS A 5 -17.72 2.45 -8.28
N VAL A 6 -17.97 1.85 -9.44
CA VAL A 6 -16.93 1.39 -10.38
C VAL A 6 -17.26 1.91 -11.77
N THR A 7 -16.29 2.53 -12.43
CA THR A 7 -16.40 3.01 -13.81
C THR A 7 -15.48 2.20 -14.71
N LYS A 8 -16.02 1.62 -15.78
CA LYS A 8 -15.21 0.95 -16.81
C LYS A 8 -14.56 1.99 -17.73
N LYS A 9 -13.25 1.87 -17.94
CA LYS A 9 -12.47 2.59 -18.97
C LYS A 9 -12.22 1.66 -20.16
N GLU A 10 -11.63 2.20 -21.24
CA GLU A 10 -11.21 1.42 -22.41
C GLU A 10 -10.27 0.27 -22.00
N GLU A 11 -9.27 0.56 -21.16
CA GLU A 11 -8.31 -0.41 -20.63
C GLU A 11 -8.35 -0.51 -19.10
N GLY A 12 -9.48 -0.94 -18.53
CA GLY A 12 -9.56 -1.31 -17.10
C GLY A 12 -10.72 -0.69 -16.35
N TYR A 13 -10.55 -0.53 -15.04
CA TYR A 13 -11.61 -0.10 -14.13
C TYR A 13 -11.09 0.98 -13.19
N ILE A 14 -11.96 1.93 -12.86
CA ILE A 14 -11.75 2.92 -11.81
C ILE A 14 -12.69 2.60 -10.66
N MET A 15 -12.13 2.49 -9.46
CA MET A 15 -12.89 2.36 -8.22
C MET A 15 -12.78 3.64 -7.41
N ASP A 16 -13.88 4.03 -6.76
CA ASP A 16 -13.97 5.24 -5.98
C ASP A 16 -14.01 4.93 -4.47
N PHE A 17 -13.05 5.45 -3.71
CA PHE A 17 -12.89 5.20 -2.28
C PHE A 17 -12.73 6.50 -1.47
N PRO A 18 -13.13 6.52 -0.19
CA PRO A 18 -12.76 7.61 0.71
C PRO A 18 -11.24 7.63 0.95
N LEU A 19 -10.66 8.82 1.10
CA LEU A 19 -9.29 8.96 1.59
C LEU A 19 -9.20 8.58 3.06
N ASN A 20 -8.06 8.02 3.46
CA ASN A 20 -7.79 7.59 4.83
C ASN A 20 -6.44 8.14 5.31
N PRO A 21 -6.36 9.44 5.65
CA PRO A 21 -5.11 10.07 6.05
C PRO A 21 -4.51 9.39 7.29
N PRO A 22 -3.24 8.94 7.24
CA PRO A 22 -2.56 8.39 8.40
C PRO A 22 -1.99 9.51 9.29
N THR A 23 -1.76 9.21 10.57
CA THR A 23 -1.15 10.15 11.53
C THR A 23 0.24 9.67 11.91
N ARG A 24 1.22 10.57 12.02
CA ARG A 24 2.55 10.23 12.49
C ARG A 24 2.49 9.68 13.93
N VAL A 25 3.28 8.65 14.19
CA VAL A 25 3.41 8.01 15.51
C VAL A 25 4.87 7.91 15.91
N GLU A 26 5.13 7.68 17.19
CA GLU A 26 6.49 7.46 17.68
C GLU A 26 6.99 6.07 17.25
N PRO A 27 8.11 5.96 16.52
CA PRO A 27 8.62 4.67 16.05
C PRO A 27 8.88 3.66 17.18
N ASN A 28 9.23 4.15 18.38
CA ASN A 28 9.46 3.30 19.55
C ASN A 28 8.22 2.49 19.96
N ASP A 29 7.01 2.99 19.70
CA ASP A 29 5.76 2.29 20.00
C ASP A 29 5.56 1.04 19.11
N PHE A 30 6.30 0.94 18.01
CA PHE A 30 6.21 -0.11 17.01
C PHE A 30 7.57 -0.76 16.71
N LYS A 31 8.54 -0.61 17.62
CA LYS A 31 9.93 -1.02 17.39
C LYS A 31 10.07 -2.47 16.93
N ASP A 32 9.35 -3.39 17.56
CA ASP A 32 9.42 -4.81 17.22
C ASP A 32 8.79 -5.09 15.85
N THR A 33 7.65 -4.47 15.54
CA THR A 33 7.00 -4.55 14.22
C THR A 33 7.88 -3.97 13.11
N ILE A 34 8.52 -2.82 13.34
CA ILE A 34 9.44 -2.20 12.38
C ILE A 34 10.62 -3.14 12.13
N LYS A 35 11.23 -3.66 13.20
CA LYS A 35 12.34 -4.61 13.08
C LYS A 35 11.94 -5.88 12.33
N ALA A 36 10.76 -6.43 12.59
CA ALA A 36 10.26 -7.61 11.90
C ALA A 36 9.91 -7.34 10.42
N ALA A 37 9.40 -6.15 10.10
CA ALA A 37 8.97 -5.79 8.76
C ALA A 37 10.12 -5.36 7.83
N VAL A 38 11.08 -4.56 8.34
CA VAL A 38 12.11 -3.92 7.50
C VAL A 38 13.54 -4.13 8.00
N GLY A 39 13.74 -4.85 9.11
CA GLY A 39 15.06 -5.13 9.67
C GLY A 39 15.82 -3.86 10.03
N ASN A 40 16.99 -3.66 9.41
CA ASN A 40 17.86 -2.50 9.62
C ASN A 40 17.76 -1.46 8.50
N LEU A 41 16.80 -1.58 7.58
CA LEU A 41 16.62 -0.58 6.53
C LEU A 41 16.32 0.80 7.17
N PRO A 42 16.87 1.89 6.64
CA PRO A 42 16.65 3.21 7.20
C PRO A 42 15.18 3.62 7.02
N VAL A 43 14.52 3.91 8.15
CA VAL A 43 13.13 4.37 8.22
C VAL A 43 13.11 5.87 8.41
N GLN A 44 12.32 6.57 7.60
CA GLN A 44 12.18 8.02 7.65
C GLN A 44 10.95 8.46 8.45
N GLU A 45 9.82 7.76 8.27
CA GLU A 45 8.59 8.05 9.02
C GLU A 45 7.84 6.76 9.34
N VAL A 46 7.11 6.78 10.45
CA VAL A 46 6.13 5.74 10.82
C VAL A 46 4.81 6.44 11.06
N LEU A 47 3.77 5.97 10.39
CA LEU A 47 2.43 6.54 10.48
C LEU A 47 1.41 5.44 10.72
N PHE A 48 0.32 5.78 11.38
CA PHE A 48 -0.77 4.86 11.67
C PHE A 48 -2.09 5.44 11.18
N CYS A 49 -2.82 4.67 10.38
CA CYS A 49 -4.18 5.01 9.99
C CYS A 49 -5.16 4.29 10.92
N TYR A 50 -5.79 5.03 11.83
CA TYR A 50 -6.73 4.49 12.80
C TYR A 50 -8.00 3.92 12.15
N ASN A 51 -8.50 4.55 11.07
CA ASN A 51 -9.73 4.12 10.40
C ASN A 51 -9.59 2.76 9.73
N THR A 52 -8.47 2.53 9.04
CA THR A 52 -8.21 1.27 8.33
C THR A 52 -7.34 0.29 9.13
N LYS A 53 -6.88 0.67 10.33
CA LYS A 53 -5.97 -0.11 11.17
C LYS A 53 -4.69 -0.54 10.44
N LYS A 54 -4.06 0.38 9.71
CA LYS A 54 -2.85 0.11 8.90
C LYS A 54 -1.66 0.88 9.45
N LEU A 55 -0.56 0.17 9.69
CA LEU A 55 0.72 0.76 10.03
C LEU A 55 1.51 1.01 8.74
N LEU A 56 1.88 2.24 8.47
CA LEU A 56 2.68 2.64 7.32
C LEU A 56 4.12 2.92 7.77
N ILE A 57 5.07 2.17 7.24
CA ILE A 57 6.50 2.34 7.43
C ILE A 57 7.07 2.93 6.16
N ARG A 58 7.53 4.18 6.25
CA ARG A 58 8.17 4.89 5.15
C ARG A 58 9.68 4.69 5.23
N LEU A 59 10.26 4.01 4.24
CA LEU A 59 11.72 3.93 4.08
C LEU A 59 12.29 5.28 3.67
N ALA A 60 13.55 5.52 4.03
CA ALA A 60 14.26 6.76 3.70
C ALA A 60 14.49 6.93 2.20
N ASP A 61 14.55 8.19 1.76
CA ASP A 61 14.84 8.55 0.36
C ASP A 61 16.23 8.11 -0.13
N SER A 62 17.13 7.71 0.77
CA SER A 62 18.42 7.11 0.42
C SER A 62 18.31 5.65 -0.02
N CYS A 63 17.17 4.99 0.20
CA CYS A 63 16.94 3.64 -0.28
C CYS A 63 16.66 3.64 -1.79
N ASP A 64 17.12 2.59 -2.46
CA ASP A 64 16.70 2.27 -3.82
C ASP A 64 15.59 1.20 -3.81
N ILE A 65 14.97 0.96 -4.97
CA ILE A 65 13.86 0.00 -5.12
C ILE A 65 14.24 -1.43 -4.67
N SER A 66 15.54 -1.77 -4.68
CA SER A 66 16.01 -3.08 -4.23
C SER A 66 15.73 -3.32 -2.74
N ALA A 67 15.63 -2.25 -1.95
CA ALA A 67 15.22 -2.33 -0.55
C ALA A 67 13.82 -2.93 -0.38
N LEU A 68 12.91 -2.73 -1.35
CA LEU A 68 11.58 -3.37 -1.34
C LEU A 68 11.56 -4.72 -2.05
N THR A 69 12.16 -4.83 -3.25
CA THR A 69 12.06 -6.06 -4.05
C THR A 69 12.84 -7.22 -3.44
N ASN A 70 13.94 -6.94 -2.73
CA ASN A 70 14.72 -7.95 -2.01
C ASN A 70 14.25 -8.18 -0.58
N LEU A 71 13.30 -7.39 -0.07
CA LEU A 71 12.84 -7.50 1.31
C LEU A 71 12.24 -8.89 1.55
N LYS A 72 12.79 -9.61 2.53
CA LYS A 72 12.27 -10.89 3.00
C LYS A 72 11.71 -10.70 4.40
N VAL A 73 10.40 -10.75 4.50
CA VAL A 73 9.68 -10.61 5.77
C VAL A 73 9.34 -12.01 6.28
N ASP A 74 9.78 -12.33 7.49
CA ASP A 74 9.24 -13.47 8.23
C ASP A 74 7.87 -13.06 8.74
N THR A 75 6.83 -13.48 8.02
CA THR A 75 5.45 -13.07 8.31
C THR A 75 4.92 -13.67 9.61
N VAL A 76 5.47 -14.80 10.06
CA VAL A 76 5.14 -15.40 11.37
C VAL A 76 5.77 -14.58 12.49
N ALA A 77 7.03 -14.19 12.35
CA ALA A 77 7.66 -13.27 13.30
C ALA A 77 6.93 -11.92 13.34
N LEU A 78 6.54 -11.39 12.18
CA LEU A 78 5.77 -10.15 12.07
C LEU A 78 4.42 -10.26 12.77
N GLU A 79 3.65 -11.31 12.51
CA GLU A 79 2.36 -11.57 13.16
C GLU A 79 2.48 -11.58 14.68
N ASN A 80 3.55 -12.18 15.21
CA ASN A 80 3.80 -12.27 16.65
C ASN A 80 4.11 -10.92 17.32
N THR A 81 4.40 -9.85 16.56
CA THR A 81 4.68 -8.51 17.12
C THR A 81 3.43 -7.78 17.62
N GLU A 82 2.23 -8.23 17.24
CA GLU A 82 0.97 -7.58 17.57
C GLU A 82 -0.12 -8.63 17.86
N ARG A 83 -0.69 -8.58 19.07
CA ARG A 83 -1.75 -9.51 19.52
C ARG A 83 -3.02 -8.82 20.04
N SER A 84 -2.99 -7.50 20.18
CA SER A 84 -4.11 -6.69 20.70
C SER A 84 -5.15 -6.36 19.63
N GLY A 85 -4.81 -6.53 18.34
CA GLY A 85 -5.67 -6.13 17.22
C GLY A 85 -5.64 -4.63 16.94
N ARG A 86 -4.56 -3.95 17.36
CA ARG A 86 -4.31 -2.52 17.13
C ARG A 86 -4.25 -2.21 15.64
N PHE A 87 -3.53 -3.03 14.88
CA PHE A 87 -3.43 -2.97 13.42
C PHE A 87 -3.57 -4.37 12.82
N CYS A 88 -3.95 -4.43 11.54
CA CYS A 88 -4.14 -5.69 10.82
C CYS A 88 -3.31 -5.79 9.53
N ALA A 89 -2.57 -4.73 9.19
CA ALA A 89 -1.68 -4.68 8.03
C ALA A 89 -0.50 -3.75 8.29
N VAL A 90 0.65 -4.09 7.71
CA VAL A 90 1.84 -3.26 7.63
C VAL A 90 2.12 -2.94 6.17
N ILE A 91 2.07 -1.66 5.84
CA ILE A 91 2.45 -1.11 4.54
C ILE A 91 3.91 -0.66 4.65
N VAL A 92 4.78 -1.18 3.79
CA VAL A 92 6.13 -0.64 3.63
C VAL A 92 6.16 0.14 2.32
N THR A 93 6.56 1.42 2.37
CA THR A 93 6.55 2.29 1.18
C THR A 93 7.81 3.12 1.07
N MET A 94 8.13 3.53 -0.15
CA MET A 94 9.26 4.40 -0.44
C MET A 94 9.00 5.28 -1.67
N LYS A 95 9.81 6.32 -1.83
CA LYS A 95 9.69 7.28 -2.93
C LYS A 95 10.06 6.59 -4.21
N GLY A 96 9.28 6.89 -5.24
CA GLY A 96 9.54 6.41 -6.57
C GLY A 96 10.54 7.28 -7.31
N SER A 97 10.92 6.79 -8.49
CA SER A 97 11.77 7.50 -9.44
C SER A 97 10.98 7.69 -10.73
N PRO A 98 10.12 8.73 -10.84
CA PRO A 98 9.25 8.93 -11.98
C PRO A 98 10.01 9.20 -13.28
N ASP A 99 11.27 9.66 -13.18
CA ASP A 99 12.16 9.91 -14.33
C ASP A 99 12.84 8.63 -14.86
N CYS A 100 12.68 7.48 -14.20
CA CYS A 100 13.16 6.19 -14.67
C CYS A 100 12.12 5.50 -15.57
N GLN A 101 12.47 4.36 -16.19
CA GLN A 101 11.54 3.57 -17.01
C GLN A 101 11.55 2.09 -16.59
N PRO A 102 10.40 1.52 -16.17
CA PRO A 102 9.13 2.22 -15.88
C PRO A 102 9.25 3.15 -14.64
N GLY A 103 8.67 4.35 -14.73
CA GLY A 103 8.77 5.39 -13.71
C GLY A 103 7.50 5.48 -12.88
N TYR A 104 7.65 5.48 -11.55
CA TYR A 104 6.53 5.54 -10.61
C TYR A 104 6.77 6.66 -9.59
N ASP A 105 5.70 7.24 -9.07
CA ASP A 105 5.77 8.26 -8.02
C ASP A 105 6.12 7.66 -6.66
N PHE A 106 5.66 6.43 -6.39
CA PHE A 106 6.02 5.68 -5.20
C PHE A 106 5.87 4.18 -5.36
N TYR A 107 6.55 3.45 -4.47
CA TYR A 107 6.52 2.00 -4.39
C TYR A 107 5.95 1.55 -3.05
N SER A 108 5.33 0.37 -3.01
CA SER A 108 4.85 -0.21 -1.74
C SER A 108 4.86 -1.74 -1.72
N ARG A 109 4.73 -2.32 -0.53
CA ARG A 109 4.38 -3.73 -0.27
C ARG A 109 3.39 -3.78 0.90
N ASP A 110 2.56 -4.81 0.93
CA ASP A 110 1.56 -5.04 1.99
C ASP A 110 1.76 -6.38 2.68
N PHE A 111 1.92 -6.36 4.00
CA PHE A 111 2.01 -7.56 4.82
C PHE A 111 0.86 -7.58 5.83
N SER A 112 -0.02 -8.56 5.69
CA SER A 112 -1.28 -8.64 6.43
C SER A 112 -1.48 -10.01 7.11
N PRO A 113 -0.46 -10.57 7.81
CA PRO A 113 -0.55 -11.93 8.33
C PRO A 113 -1.67 -12.12 9.37
N TRP A 114 -2.03 -11.07 10.12
CA TRP A 114 -3.13 -11.09 11.09
C TRP A 114 -4.52 -11.36 10.49
N VAL A 115 -4.66 -11.26 9.17
CA VAL A 115 -5.90 -11.63 8.44
C VAL A 115 -5.69 -12.86 7.54
N GLY A 116 -4.62 -13.62 7.76
CA GLY A 116 -4.32 -14.84 7.03
C GLY A 116 -3.68 -14.61 5.65
N VAL A 117 -3.23 -13.38 5.36
CA VAL A 117 -2.57 -13.04 4.09
C VAL A 117 -1.11 -12.63 4.36
N PRO A 118 -0.13 -13.54 4.18
CA PRO A 118 1.27 -13.23 4.45
C PRO A 118 1.76 -11.97 3.74
N GLU A 119 1.46 -11.86 2.44
CA GLU A 119 1.66 -10.68 1.61
C GLU A 119 0.53 -10.60 0.58
N ASP A 120 -0.12 -9.44 0.47
CA ASP A 120 -1.13 -9.20 -0.55
C ASP A 120 -0.46 -8.69 -1.84
N PRO A 121 -0.70 -9.32 -3.01
CA PRO A 121 -0.06 -8.91 -4.26
C PRO A 121 -0.31 -7.46 -4.67
N VAL A 122 -1.56 -6.98 -4.56
CA VAL A 122 -1.98 -5.63 -4.98
C VAL A 122 -3.18 -5.19 -4.15
N THR A 123 -2.97 -4.22 -3.27
CA THR A 123 -3.95 -3.88 -2.23
C THR A 123 -4.60 -2.52 -2.50
N GLY A 124 -5.73 -2.51 -3.21
CA GLY A 124 -6.45 -1.27 -3.53
C GLY A 124 -6.76 -0.43 -2.29
N SER A 125 -7.21 -1.05 -1.20
CA SER A 125 -7.54 -0.33 0.03
C SER A 125 -6.34 0.38 0.69
N ASN A 126 -5.10 -0.07 0.45
CA ASN A 126 -3.89 0.61 0.96
C ASN A 126 -3.67 1.96 0.28
N HIS A 127 -4.10 2.07 -0.97
CA HIS A 127 -3.91 3.28 -1.75
C HIS A 127 -4.83 4.43 -1.29
N THR A 128 -5.83 4.14 -0.46
CA THR A 128 -6.58 5.18 0.27
C THR A 128 -5.74 5.88 1.36
N VAL A 129 -4.75 5.17 1.92
CA VAL A 129 -3.81 5.69 2.92
C VAL A 129 -2.57 6.26 2.21
N LEU A 130 -1.98 5.47 1.31
CA LEU A 130 -0.80 5.85 0.54
C LEU A 130 -1.06 7.07 -0.36
N GLY A 131 -2.21 7.11 -1.04
CA GLY A 131 -2.58 8.25 -1.88
C GLY A 131 -2.65 9.56 -1.09
N SER A 132 -3.27 9.54 0.09
CA SER A 132 -3.28 10.71 0.98
C SER A 132 -1.86 11.13 1.38
N TYR A 133 -1.05 10.18 1.87
CA TYR A 133 0.32 10.44 2.32
C TYR A 133 1.21 10.97 1.20
N TRP A 134 1.22 10.31 0.05
CA TRP A 134 2.11 10.66 -1.06
C TRP A 134 1.69 11.92 -1.79
N SER A 135 0.39 12.20 -1.87
CA SER A 135 -0.10 13.46 -2.45
C SER A 135 0.44 14.66 -1.68
N GLU A 136 0.41 14.60 -0.36
CA GLU A 136 0.96 15.65 0.52
C GLU A 136 2.47 15.78 0.32
N LYS A 137 3.21 14.66 0.33
CA LYS A 137 4.69 14.67 0.24
C LYS A 137 5.21 15.11 -1.13
N LEU A 138 4.47 14.82 -2.20
CA LEU A 138 4.88 15.12 -3.58
C LEU A 138 4.22 16.39 -4.15
N GLY A 139 3.18 16.92 -3.50
CA GLY A 139 2.38 18.02 -4.04
C GLY A 139 1.61 17.65 -5.31
N LYS A 140 1.25 16.36 -5.47
CA LYS A 140 0.59 15.82 -6.67
C LYS A 140 -0.78 15.25 -6.36
N LYS A 141 -1.78 15.49 -7.22
CA LYS A 141 -3.09 14.81 -7.12
C LYS A 141 -3.20 13.56 -7.98
N LYS A 142 -2.43 13.52 -9.08
CA LYS A 142 -2.33 12.36 -9.98
C LYS A 142 -0.99 11.69 -9.75
N MET A 143 -1.00 10.40 -9.48
CA MET A 143 0.20 9.63 -9.18
C MET A 143 0.12 8.24 -9.79
N LEU A 144 1.25 7.71 -10.22
CA LEU A 144 1.41 6.31 -10.60
C LEU A 144 2.13 5.55 -9.49
N ALA A 145 1.50 4.50 -8.99
CA ALA A 145 1.99 3.68 -7.89
C ALA A 145 2.31 2.27 -8.37
N TYR A 146 3.31 1.64 -7.75
CA TYR A 146 3.60 0.23 -7.98
C TYR A 146 3.75 -0.55 -6.68
N GLN A 147 2.98 -1.64 -6.55
CA GLN A 147 3.10 -2.57 -5.43
C GLN A 147 4.09 -3.69 -5.81
N CYS A 148 5.27 -3.66 -5.20
CA CYS A 148 6.42 -4.51 -5.49
C CYS A 148 6.31 -5.91 -4.89
N SER A 149 5.13 -6.54 -4.95
CA SER A 149 4.98 -7.95 -4.60
C SER A 149 5.61 -8.85 -5.67
N SER A 150 5.65 -10.17 -5.42
CA SER A 150 6.14 -11.13 -6.42
C SER A 150 5.34 -11.14 -7.73
N ARG A 151 4.07 -10.74 -7.68
CA ARG A 151 3.20 -10.63 -8.87
C ARG A 151 3.22 -9.23 -9.47
N GLY A 152 3.53 -8.22 -8.67
CA GLY A 152 3.49 -6.83 -9.07
C GLY A 152 2.07 -6.29 -9.29
N GLY A 153 1.93 -4.98 -9.22
CA GLY A 153 0.70 -4.31 -9.63
C GLY A 153 0.92 -2.81 -9.77
N GLU A 154 0.54 -2.28 -10.93
CA GLU A 154 0.48 -0.85 -11.19
C GLU A 154 -0.91 -0.31 -10.85
N LEU A 155 -0.97 0.87 -10.23
CA LEU A 155 -2.21 1.58 -9.95
C LEU A 155 -2.07 3.06 -10.32
N GLU A 156 -3.04 3.58 -11.05
CA GLU A 156 -3.20 5.02 -11.25
C GLU A 156 -4.07 5.59 -10.12
N LEU A 157 -3.62 6.68 -9.52
CA LEU A 157 -4.32 7.35 -8.44
C LEU A 157 -4.69 8.78 -8.83
N GLU A 158 -5.92 9.17 -8.53
CA GLU A 158 -6.37 10.56 -8.65
C GLU A 158 -7.12 10.97 -7.39
N LEU A 159 -6.50 11.87 -6.60
CA LEU A 159 -7.15 12.48 -5.44
C LEU A 159 -8.14 13.55 -5.90
N ARG A 160 -9.30 13.54 -5.27
CA ARG A 160 -10.41 14.45 -5.53
C ARG A 160 -10.55 15.45 -4.39
N ASP A 161 -11.14 16.60 -4.70
CA ASP A 161 -11.33 17.70 -3.73
C ASP A 161 -12.39 17.40 -2.66
N ASP A 162 -13.23 16.39 -2.88
CA ASP A 162 -14.27 15.93 -1.96
C ASP A 162 -13.78 14.90 -0.92
N GLY A 163 -12.47 14.75 -0.75
CA GLY A 163 -11.88 13.82 0.22
C GLY A 163 -11.91 12.36 -0.25
N ARG A 164 -12.01 12.13 -1.55
CA ARG A 164 -12.03 10.79 -2.16
C ARG A 164 -10.83 10.56 -3.07
N ILE A 165 -10.63 9.31 -3.44
CA ILE A 165 -9.58 8.88 -4.35
C ILE A 165 -10.13 7.88 -5.36
N ASN A 166 -9.86 8.18 -6.63
CA ASN A 166 -10.05 7.23 -7.72
C ASN A 166 -8.79 6.34 -7.79
N ILE A 167 -9.01 5.03 -7.80
CA ILE A 167 -7.95 4.03 -7.97
C ILE A 167 -8.26 3.28 -9.26
N ALA A 168 -7.40 3.38 -10.26
CA ALA A 168 -7.56 2.70 -11.52
C ALA A 168 -6.50 1.62 -11.73
N GLY A 169 -6.89 0.55 -12.42
CA GLY A 169 -6.00 -0.54 -12.80
C GLY A 169 -6.59 -1.37 -13.93
N GLN A 170 -5.71 -2.05 -14.65
CA GLN A 170 -6.09 -3.00 -15.69
C GLN A 170 -6.51 -4.34 -15.09
N ALA A 171 -7.37 -5.08 -15.81
CA ALA A 171 -7.76 -6.42 -15.43
C ALA A 171 -7.78 -7.33 -16.66
N ILE A 172 -7.34 -8.57 -16.48
CA ILE A 172 -7.29 -9.59 -17.54
C ILE A 172 -8.06 -10.81 -17.05
N THR A 173 -8.97 -11.32 -17.87
CA THR A 173 -9.68 -12.59 -17.60
C THR A 173 -8.73 -13.76 -17.87
N ILE A 174 -8.34 -14.48 -16.81
CA ILE A 174 -7.45 -15.65 -16.92
C ILE A 174 -8.23 -16.95 -17.18
N LEU A 175 -9.45 -17.05 -16.66
CA LEU A 175 -10.32 -18.22 -16.83
C LEU A 175 -11.78 -17.77 -16.89
N GLN A 176 -12.56 -18.37 -17.79
CA GLN A 176 -14.00 -18.19 -17.90
C GLN A 176 -14.70 -19.55 -18.00
N GLY A 177 -15.78 -19.76 -17.25
CA GLY A 177 -16.52 -21.02 -17.22
C GLY A 177 -17.85 -20.90 -16.49
N THR A 178 -18.48 -22.05 -16.22
CA THR A 178 -19.77 -22.13 -15.53
C THR A 178 -19.66 -23.02 -14.30
N ILE A 179 -20.11 -22.53 -13.14
CA ILE A 179 -20.23 -23.33 -11.92
C ILE A 179 -21.62 -23.97 -11.91
N LYS A 180 -21.67 -25.31 -11.75
CA LYS A 180 -22.92 -26.01 -11.47
C LYS A 180 -23.07 -26.11 -9.96
N LEU A 181 -24.18 -25.56 -9.47
CA LEU A 181 -24.57 -25.59 -8.06
C LEU A 181 -25.44 -26.80 -7.76
#